data_AF-A0A7S4MPR8-F1
#
_entry.id   AF-A0A7S4MPR8-F1
#
_cell.length_a   1.000
_cell.length_b   1.000
_cell.length_c   1.000
_cell.angle_alpha   90.00
_cell.angle_beta   90.00
_cell.angle_gamma   90.00
#
_symmetry.space_group_name_H-M   'P 1'
#
loop_
_entity.id
_entity.type
_entity.pdbx_description
1 polymer ?
#
loop_
_entity_poly.entity_id
_entity_poly.type
_entity_poly.pdbx_seq_one_letter_code
_entity_poly.pdbx_strand_id
1 'polypeptide(L)'
;SHLLFAHGGKADFRGADGAIFAFLSSPSLALNVMTQNATFELEGQKVQGSFMTAAHVVARTDQGRTFTLSMIADKVLEMKGYNAHTAYANGTCSGTGDFDLYYRGKITCDDVAVQMGYQELELTTKEWRLRVQALDVFDRIGGPKHRLDLKVNLRVPEASLTYHPHGIIGQSYDGDDIAVSGKQDVYTRNGPEIVTTALAEGSIEGVAADYRVAHKFATAFRFSRFAEDGKVAAGAAAAGPRDVSKLTGQKVHAGAAGAAGGAGAE
;
A
#
# COMPACT_ATOMS: atom_id res chain seq x y z
N SER A 1 4.74 -2.73 -10.43
CA SER A 1 3.99 -1.54 -9.99
C SER A 1 4.91 -0.34 -9.88
N HIS A 2 4.39 0.84 -10.17
CA HIS A 2 5.06 2.13 -10.05
C HIS A 2 4.64 2.79 -8.74
N LEU A 3 5.62 3.26 -7.97
CA LEU A 3 5.40 3.95 -6.70
C LEU A 3 5.52 5.45 -6.88
N LEU A 4 4.63 6.17 -6.20
CA LEU A 4 4.74 7.61 -5.95
C LEU A 4 4.83 7.84 -4.44
N PHE A 5 5.88 8.50 -3.99
CA PHE A 5 6.05 8.81 -2.56
C PHE A 5 5.41 10.15 -2.20
N ALA A 6 5.08 10.33 -0.92
CA ALA A 6 4.30 11.45 -0.40
C ALA A 6 4.87 12.81 -0.84
N HIS A 7 6.17 13.02 -0.62
CA HIS A 7 6.85 14.28 -0.93
C HIS A 7 7.27 14.43 -2.39
N GLY A 8 6.86 13.48 -3.23
CA GLY A 8 7.41 13.24 -4.55
C GLY A 8 8.52 12.20 -4.52
N GLY A 9 9.12 11.96 -5.68
CA GLY A 9 10.02 10.83 -5.88
C GLY A 9 9.26 9.59 -6.37
N LYS A 10 9.93 8.80 -7.19
CA LYS A 10 9.35 7.64 -7.87
C LYS A 10 10.28 6.45 -7.79
N ALA A 11 9.71 5.26 -7.74
CA ALA A 11 10.45 4.01 -7.84
C ALA A 11 9.53 2.92 -8.38
N ASP A 12 10.10 1.83 -8.88
CA ASP A 12 9.32 0.68 -9.28
C ASP A 12 9.46 -0.43 -8.23
N PHE A 13 8.36 -1.15 -8.00
CA PHE A 13 8.31 -2.26 -7.07
C PHE A 13 7.66 -3.47 -7.73
N ARG A 14 8.48 -4.47 -8.02
CA ARG A 14 8.05 -5.77 -8.51
C ARG A 14 7.51 -6.67 -7.39
N GLY A 15 8.07 -6.59 -6.18
CA GLY A 15 7.77 -7.56 -5.13
C GLY A 15 8.17 -8.98 -5.53
N ALA A 16 7.40 -9.97 -5.07
CA ALA A 16 7.61 -11.38 -5.38
C ALA A 16 6.29 -12.14 -5.40
N ASP A 17 6.22 -13.21 -6.19
CA ASP A 17 4.98 -13.94 -6.41
C ASP A 17 4.38 -14.49 -5.10
N GLY A 18 3.13 -14.12 -4.82
CA GLY A 18 2.39 -14.49 -3.61
C GLY A 18 2.92 -13.87 -2.31
N ALA A 19 4.00 -13.09 -2.36
CA ALA A 19 4.58 -12.46 -1.18
C ALA A 19 3.77 -11.24 -0.74
N ILE A 20 3.76 -11.00 0.56
CA ILE A 20 3.06 -9.88 1.19
C ILE A 20 4.09 -8.92 1.78
N PHE A 21 3.95 -7.64 1.50
CA PHE A 21 4.86 -6.59 1.94
C PHE A 21 4.14 -5.50 2.74
N ALA A 22 4.79 -4.97 3.76
CA ALA A 22 4.31 -3.83 4.54
C ALA A 22 4.48 -2.54 3.74
N PHE A 23 3.37 -1.96 3.27
CA PHE A 23 3.35 -0.71 2.51
C PHE A 23 3.24 0.50 3.43
N LEU A 24 2.46 0.38 4.50
CA LEU A 24 2.34 1.39 5.56
C LEU A 24 2.35 0.70 6.92
N SER A 25 3.09 1.26 7.86
CA SER A 25 3.04 0.91 9.27
C SER A 25 3.10 2.20 10.08
N SER A 26 2.06 2.46 10.84
CA SER A 26 1.95 3.53 11.83
C SER A 26 1.43 2.94 13.14
N PRO A 27 1.42 3.69 14.26
CA PRO A 27 1.01 3.17 15.57
C PRO A 27 -0.37 2.48 15.57
N SER A 28 -1.32 3.00 14.79
CA SER A 28 -2.71 2.53 14.78
C SER A 28 -3.13 1.90 13.46
N LEU A 29 -2.26 1.84 12.44
CA LEU A 29 -2.61 1.34 11.11
C LEU A 29 -1.46 0.60 10.44
N ALA A 30 -1.72 -0.60 9.95
CA ALA A 30 -0.83 -1.35 9.07
C ALA A 30 -1.56 -1.67 7.75
N LEU A 31 -0.90 -1.43 6.63
CA LEU A 31 -1.33 -1.83 5.28
C LEU A 31 -0.30 -2.81 4.72
N ASN A 32 -0.76 -4.02 4.44
CA ASN A 32 0.01 -5.08 3.82
C ASN A 32 -0.54 -5.39 2.43
N VAL A 33 0.36 -5.56 1.46
CA VAL A 33 -0.01 -5.72 0.05
C VAL A 33 0.61 -6.99 -0.50
N MET A 34 -0.22 -7.83 -1.12
CA MET A 34 0.23 -9.01 -1.86
C MET A 34 0.58 -8.63 -3.30
N THR A 35 1.71 -9.13 -3.80
CA THR A 35 2.08 -9.05 -5.22
C THR A 35 2.03 -10.42 -5.88
N GLN A 36 1.61 -10.48 -7.14
CA GLN A 36 1.66 -11.70 -7.94
C GLN A 36 2.30 -11.45 -9.30
N ASN A 37 3.09 -12.41 -9.77
CA ASN A 37 3.72 -12.33 -11.08
C ASN A 37 2.66 -12.32 -12.18
N ALA A 38 2.93 -11.54 -13.22
CA ALA A 38 2.06 -11.40 -14.36
C ALA A 38 2.86 -11.36 -15.66
N THR A 39 2.21 -11.74 -16.75
CA THR A 39 2.70 -11.54 -18.10
C THR A 39 1.61 -10.87 -18.90
N PHE A 40 1.91 -9.74 -19.53
CA PHE A 40 0.96 -8.94 -20.29
C PHE A 40 1.67 -8.25 -21.44
N GLU A 41 0.91 -7.78 -22.42
CA GLU A 41 1.44 -6.96 -23.49
C GLU A 41 1.36 -5.48 -23.12
N LEU A 42 2.39 -4.72 -23.44
CA LEU A 42 2.40 -3.27 -23.33
C LEU A 42 3.01 -2.70 -24.61
N GLU A 43 2.21 -1.95 -25.37
CA GLU A 43 2.63 -1.32 -26.63
C GLU A 43 3.32 -2.29 -27.62
N GLY A 44 2.81 -3.52 -27.74
CA GLY A 44 3.35 -4.54 -28.64
C GLY A 44 4.54 -5.33 -28.07
N GLN A 45 4.94 -5.07 -26.83
CA GLN A 45 6.03 -5.78 -26.15
C GLN A 45 5.49 -6.67 -25.04
N LYS A 46 6.05 -7.87 -24.90
CA LYS A 46 5.71 -8.77 -23.79
C LYS A 46 6.42 -8.29 -22.52
N VAL A 47 5.67 -8.05 -21.45
CA VAL A 47 6.21 -7.66 -20.15
C VAL A 47 6.06 -8.81 -19.16
N GLN A 48 7.18 -9.26 -18.59
CA GLN A 48 7.19 -10.11 -17.40
C GLN A 48 7.32 -9.21 -16.18
N GLY A 49 6.22 -9.03 -15.46
CA GLY A 49 6.13 -8.13 -14.31
C GLY A 49 5.36 -8.74 -13.17
N SER A 50 4.71 -7.87 -12.41
CA SER A 50 3.83 -8.23 -11.30
C SER A 50 2.82 -7.13 -11.05
N PHE A 51 1.71 -7.51 -10.42
CA PHE A 51 0.67 -6.60 -9.97
C PHE A 51 0.44 -6.78 -8.47
N MET A 52 -0.04 -5.73 -7.82
CA MET A 52 -0.63 -5.84 -6.48
C MET A 52 -2.02 -6.48 -6.64
N THR A 53 -2.33 -7.49 -5.83
CA THR A 53 -3.56 -8.28 -6.00
C THR A 53 -4.38 -8.45 -4.72
N ALA A 54 -3.83 -8.07 -3.57
CA ALA A 54 -4.60 -7.97 -2.34
C ALA A 54 -4.06 -6.86 -1.44
N ALA A 55 -4.97 -6.16 -0.76
CA ALA A 55 -4.66 -5.19 0.27
C ALA A 55 -5.31 -5.63 1.58
N HIS A 56 -4.52 -5.63 2.64
CA HIS A 56 -4.92 -6.10 3.95
C HIS A 56 -4.59 -5.05 5.00
N VAL A 57 -5.58 -4.68 5.80
CA VAL A 57 -5.45 -3.66 6.83
C VAL A 57 -5.61 -4.28 8.20
N VAL A 58 -4.77 -3.83 9.13
CA VAL A 58 -4.98 -3.96 10.57
C VAL A 58 -5.00 -2.55 11.15
N ALA A 59 -6.04 -2.22 11.92
CA ALA A 59 -6.14 -0.95 12.62
C ALA A 59 -6.46 -1.16 14.10
N ARG A 60 -5.96 -0.24 14.93
CA ARG A 60 -6.39 -0.09 16.34
C ARG A 60 -7.30 1.11 16.43
N THR A 61 -8.52 0.89 16.91
CA THR A 61 -9.48 1.97 17.13
C THR A 61 -9.14 2.74 18.41
N ASP A 62 -9.77 3.90 18.58
CA ASP A 62 -9.60 4.71 19.79
C ASP A 62 -10.21 4.09 21.06
N GLN A 63 -11.10 3.11 20.92
CA GLN A 63 -11.59 2.26 22.01
C GLN A 63 -10.71 1.01 22.24
N GLY A 64 -9.57 0.89 21.55
CA GLY A 64 -8.65 -0.23 21.69
C GLY A 64 -9.08 -1.50 20.94
N ARG A 65 -10.12 -1.42 20.09
CA ARG A 65 -10.56 -2.57 19.27
C ARG A 65 -9.58 -2.84 18.15
N THR A 66 -9.46 -4.11 17.76
CA THR A 66 -8.75 -4.51 16.54
C THR A 66 -9.76 -4.54 15.39
N PHE A 67 -9.46 -3.80 14.34
CA PHE A 67 -10.18 -3.83 13.08
C PHE A 67 -9.30 -4.47 12.01
N THR A 68 -9.83 -5.44 11.27
CA THR A 68 -9.16 -6.03 10.11
C THR A 68 -10.01 -5.88 8.87
N LEU A 69 -9.36 -5.75 7.72
CA LEU A 69 -10.02 -5.63 6.43
C LEU A 69 -9.16 -6.26 5.34
N SER A 70 -9.77 -6.93 4.37
CA SER A 70 -9.13 -7.47 3.19
C SER A 70 -9.94 -7.16 1.94
N MET A 71 -9.27 -6.64 0.91
CA MET A 71 -9.79 -6.54 -0.45
C MET A 71 -8.85 -7.33 -1.37
N ILE A 72 -9.40 -8.25 -2.16
CA ILE A 72 -8.64 -9.11 -3.09
C ILE A 72 -9.14 -8.79 -4.49
N ALA A 73 -8.22 -8.45 -5.40
CA ALA A 73 -8.54 -7.99 -6.74
C ALA A 73 -9.43 -8.98 -7.49
N ASP A 74 -9.10 -10.27 -7.47
CA ASP A 74 -9.86 -11.31 -8.18
C ASP A 74 -11.14 -11.76 -7.47
N LYS A 75 -11.45 -11.24 -6.28
CA LYS A 75 -12.77 -11.41 -5.65
C LYS A 75 -13.74 -10.32 -6.11
N VAL A 76 -13.70 -9.98 -7.39
CA VAL A 76 -14.75 -9.15 -8.00
C VAL A 76 -16.03 -9.98 -8.10
N LEU A 77 -17.14 -9.42 -7.64
CA LEU A 77 -18.44 -10.06 -7.79
C LEU A 77 -19.12 -9.56 -9.06
N GLU A 78 -19.60 -10.50 -9.87
CA GLU A 78 -20.53 -10.23 -10.94
C GLU A 78 -21.88 -9.82 -10.33
N MET A 79 -22.31 -8.58 -10.57
CA MET A 79 -23.67 -8.18 -10.25
C MET A 79 -24.63 -8.79 -11.28
N LYS A 80 -25.38 -9.84 -10.90
CA LYS A 80 -26.42 -10.42 -11.77
C LYS A 80 -27.35 -9.31 -12.31
N GLY A 81 -27.46 -9.21 -13.63
CA GLY A 81 -28.30 -8.22 -14.31
C GLY A 81 -27.60 -6.90 -14.67
N TYR A 82 -26.34 -6.73 -14.30
CA TYR A 82 -25.47 -5.65 -14.75
C TYR A 82 -24.20 -6.27 -15.34
N ASN A 83 -23.71 -5.78 -16.48
CA ASN A 83 -22.37 -6.15 -17.00
C ASN A 83 -21.29 -5.46 -16.13
N ALA A 84 -21.30 -5.76 -14.84
CA ALA A 84 -20.69 -4.95 -13.81
C ALA A 84 -19.89 -5.79 -12.82
N HIS A 85 -18.60 -5.48 -12.76
CA HIS A 85 -17.62 -6.03 -11.85
C HIS A 85 -17.53 -5.12 -10.62
N THR A 86 -17.96 -5.60 -9.46
CA THR A 86 -17.89 -4.83 -8.20
C THR A 86 -16.84 -5.37 -7.24
N ALA A 87 -16.15 -4.46 -6.56
CA ALA A 87 -15.22 -4.81 -5.51
C ALA A 87 -15.96 -5.41 -4.30
N TYR A 88 -15.28 -6.34 -3.64
CA TYR A 88 -15.73 -6.96 -2.39
C TYR A 88 -14.60 -6.87 -1.37
N ALA A 89 -14.98 -6.59 -0.13
CA ALA A 89 -14.08 -6.61 1.00
C ALA A 89 -14.73 -7.31 2.19
N ASN A 90 -13.91 -7.91 3.05
CA ASN A 90 -14.38 -8.49 4.30
C ASN A 90 -13.41 -8.18 5.44
N GLY A 91 -13.87 -8.38 6.66
CA GLY A 91 -13.08 -8.06 7.82
C GLY A 91 -13.76 -8.38 9.12
N THR A 92 -13.14 -7.92 10.20
CA THR A 92 -13.64 -8.11 11.56
C THR A 92 -13.46 -6.83 12.37
N CYS A 93 -14.37 -6.56 13.29
CA CYS A 93 -14.20 -5.54 14.33
C CYS A 93 -14.33 -6.28 15.67
N SER A 94 -13.26 -6.35 16.46
CA SER A 94 -13.23 -7.15 17.69
C SER A 94 -14.36 -6.73 18.64
N GLY A 95 -15.17 -7.68 19.08
CA GLY A 95 -16.36 -7.41 19.93
C GLY A 95 -17.63 -7.05 19.16
N THR A 96 -17.57 -6.86 17.83
CA THR A 96 -18.74 -6.70 16.95
C THR A 96 -18.94 -7.90 16.03
N GLY A 97 -17.84 -8.54 15.61
CA GLY A 97 -17.85 -9.73 14.75
C GLY A 97 -17.36 -9.47 13.34
N ASP A 98 -17.63 -10.42 12.46
CA ASP A 98 -17.21 -10.43 11.07
C ASP A 98 -18.18 -9.62 10.20
N PHE A 99 -17.68 -9.09 9.09
CA PHE A 99 -18.48 -8.34 8.12
C PHE A 99 -18.03 -8.58 6.68
N ASP A 100 -18.99 -8.41 5.78
CA ASP A 100 -18.80 -8.38 4.33
C ASP A 100 -19.27 -7.04 3.78
N LEU A 101 -18.52 -6.47 2.85
CA LEU A 101 -18.83 -5.22 2.17
C LEU A 101 -18.90 -5.44 0.66
N TYR A 102 -19.98 -4.92 0.09
CA TYR A 102 -20.30 -4.93 -1.34
C TYR A 102 -20.48 -3.48 -1.82
N TYR A 103 -20.79 -3.27 -3.10
CA TYR A 103 -21.09 -1.94 -3.65
C TYR A 103 -22.05 -1.14 -2.74
N ARG A 104 -21.67 0.11 -2.40
CA ARG A 104 -22.37 1.03 -1.47
C ARG A 104 -22.40 0.58 -0.01
N GLY A 105 -21.82 -0.56 0.33
CA GLY A 105 -21.65 -1.02 1.71
C GLY A 105 -20.79 -0.05 2.52
N LYS A 106 -21.12 0.07 3.80
CA LYS A 106 -20.40 0.92 4.76
C LYS A 106 -20.33 0.22 6.10
N ILE A 107 -19.25 0.46 6.82
CA ILE A 107 -19.11 0.05 8.22
C ILE A 107 -18.30 1.08 8.99
N THR A 108 -18.64 1.23 10.27
CA THR A 108 -17.87 2.03 11.23
C THR A 108 -17.56 1.15 12.44
N CYS A 109 -16.31 1.16 12.86
CA CYS A 109 -15.79 0.53 14.08
C CYS A 109 -15.05 1.64 14.84
N ASP A 110 -15.77 2.34 15.74
CA ASP A 110 -15.34 3.59 16.39
C ASP A 110 -14.92 4.68 15.39
N ASP A 111 -13.64 5.06 15.39
CA ASP A 111 -13.03 6.06 14.52
C ASP A 111 -12.52 5.49 13.19
N VAL A 112 -12.65 4.17 12.98
CA VAL A 112 -12.34 3.51 11.70
C VAL A 112 -13.61 3.38 10.88
N ALA A 113 -13.64 4.01 9.71
CA ALA A 113 -14.78 3.95 8.80
C ALA A 113 -14.34 3.44 7.42
N VAL A 114 -15.18 2.59 6.82
CA VAL A 114 -14.97 2.03 5.48
C VAL A 114 -16.21 2.26 4.63
N GLN A 115 -16.01 2.69 3.39
CA GLN A 115 -17.06 2.86 2.40
C GLN A 115 -16.64 2.23 1.07
N MET A 116 -17.53 1.41 0.51
CA MET A 116 -17.37 0.82 -0.82
C MET A 116 -17.93 1.73 -1.90
N GLY A 117 -17.10 2.02 -2.89
CA GLY A 117 -17.48 2.43 -4.22
C GLY A 117 -17.76 1.22 -5.11
N TYR A 118 -17.76 1.44 -6.43
CA TYR A 118 -18.05 0.39 -7.42
C TYR A 118 -16.91 -0.64 -7.52
N GLN A 119 -15.69 -0.16 -7.81
CA GLN A 119 -14.45 -0.96 -7.81
C GLN A 119 -13.44 -0.41 -6.81
N GLU A 120 -13.88 0.39 -5.85
CA GLU A 120 -13.00 1.11 -4.93
C GLU A 120 -13.48 0.88 -3.49
N LEU A 121 -12.54 0.85 -2.56
CA LEU A 121 -12.75 0.97 -1.13
C LEU A 121 -12.03 2.21 -0.62
N GLU A 122 -12.71 3.03 0.18
CA GLU A 122 -12.08 4.06 1.01
C GLU A 122 -12.15 3.65 2.48
N LEU A 123 -10.99 3.61 3.15
CA LEU A 123 -10.87 3.45 4.60
C LEU A 123 -10.34 4.76 5.19
N THR A 124 -10.91 5.19 6.30
CA THR A 124 -10.41 6.33 7.07
C THR A 124 -10.23 5.97 8.54
N THR A 125 -9.16 6.50 9.13
CA THR A 125 -8.92 6.57 10.59
C THR A 125 -8.73 8.03 10.98
N LYS A 126 -8.42 8.35 12.24
CA LYS A 126 -8.10 9.75 12.62
C LYS A 126 -6.99 10.38 11.77
N GLU A 127 -5.94 9.63 11.47
CA GLU A 127 -4.73 10.15 10.81
C GLU A 127 -4.65 9.80 9.32
N TRP A 128 -5.34 8.75 8.87
CA TRP A 128 -5.08 8.16 7.56
C TRP A 128 -6.34 8.07 6.70
N ARG A 129 -6.18 8.27 5.40
CA ARG A 129 -7.14 7.89 4.36
C ARG A 129 -6.44 6.94 3.38
N LEU A 130 -6.97 5.73 3.26
CA LEU A 130 -6.57 4.73 2.28
C LEU A 130 -7.64 4.61 1.21
N ARG A 131 -7.21 4.54 -0.06
CA ARG A 131 -8.05 4.11 -1.17
C ARG A 131 -7.41 2.91 -1.85
N VAL A 132 -8.24 1.93 -2.16
CA VAL A 132 -7.87 0.69 -2.85
C VAL A 132 -8.82 0.52 -4.01
N GLN A 133 -8.31 0.53 -5.23
CA GLN A 133 -9.10 0.40 -6.44
C GLN A 133 -8.76 -0.91 -7.15
N ALA A 134 -9.75 -1.72 -7.48
CA ALA A 134 -9.60 -2.88 -8.35
C ALA A 134 -9.76 -2.47 -9.82
N LEU A 135 -8.86 -2.96 -10.68
CA LEU A 135 -8.87 -2.71 -12.11
C LEU A 135 -8.58 -4.00 -12.88
N ASP A 136 -9.03 -4.07 -14.13
CA ASP A 136 -8.67 -5.16 -15.03
C ASP A 136 -7.19 -5.08 -15.41
N VAL A 137 -6.55 -6.24 -15.58
CA VAL A 137 -5.26 -6.35 -16.24
C VAL A 137 -5.50 -6.46 -17.75
N PHE A 138 -5.29 -5.36 -18.47
CA PHE A 138 -5.39 -5.32 -19.92
C PHE A 138 -4.28 -6.13 -20.59
N ASP A 139 -4.58 -6.67 -21.78
CA ASP A 139 -3.67 -7.45 -22.62
C ASP A 139 -2.91 -8.56 -21.87
N ARG A 140 -3.60 -9.15 -20.89
CA ARG A 140 -3.08 -10.21 -20.04
C ARG A 140 -2.81 -11.48 -20.84
N ILE A 141 -1.57 -11.94 -20.79
CA ILE A 141 -1.14 -13.25 -21.30
C ILE A 141 -1.24 -14.31 -20.19
N GLY A 142 -0.80 -13.97 -18.96
CA GLY A 142 -0.79 -14.88 -17.81
C GLY A 142 -0.74 -14.15 -16.46
N GLY A 143 -1.07 -14.86 -15.38
CA GLY A 143 -1.14 -14.31 -14.03
C GLY A 143 -2.55 -13.82 -13.63
N PRO A 144 -2.67 -12.87 -12.67
CA PRO A 144 -3.95 -12.41 -12.13
C PRO A 144 -4.80 -11.69 -13.20
N LYS A 145 -6.13 -11.72 -13.05
CA LYS A 145 -7.05 -11.05 -13.99
C LYS A 145 -7.29 -9.60 -13.63
N HIS A 146 -7.25 -9.29 -12.34
CA HIS A 146 -7.40 -7.95 -11.81
C HIS A 146 -6.17 -7.55 -10.99
N ARG A 147 -5.95 -6.25 -10.88
CA ARG A 147 -4.93 -5.64 -10.04
C ARG A 147 -5.54 -4.65 -9.06
N LEU A 148 -4.76 -4.26 -8.07
CA LEU A 148 -5.07 -3.16 -7.17
C LEU A 148 -4.15 -1.98 -7.42
N ASP A 149 -4.75 -0.79 -7.46
CA ASP A 149 -4.06 0.49 -7.38
C ASP A 149 -4.36 1.09 -6.00
N LEU A 150 -3.36 1.70 -5.37
CA LEU A 150 -3.40 2.14 -3.97
C LEU A 150 -3.11 3.62 -3.86
N LYS A 151 -3.83 4.29 -2.95
CA LYS A 151 -3.52 5.66 -2.54
C LYS A 151 -3.62 5.83 -1.04
N VAL A 152 -2.60 6.43 -0.44
CA VAL A 152 -2.49 6.72 0.98
C VAL A 152 -2.34 8.23 1.14
N ASN A 153 -3.08 8.82 2.06
CA ASN A 153 -2.97 10.24 2.39
C ASN A 153 -3.10 10.41 3.90
N LEU A 154 -2.42 11.41 4.44
CA LEU A 154 -2.68 11.89 5.78
C LEU A 154 -3.98 12.70 5.82
N ARG A 155 -4.69 12.60 6.94
CA ARG A 155 -5.86 13.41 7.30
C ARG A 155 -5.51 14.51 8.31
N VAL A 156 -4.26 14.52 8.76
CA VAL A 156 -3.69 15.47 9.71
C VAL A 156 -2.40 16.04 9.11
N PRO A 157 -1.93 17.22 9.54
CA PRO A 157 -0.61 17.70 9.16
C PRO A 157 0.47 16.67 9.53
N GLU A 158 1.43 16.42 8.65
CA GLU A 158 2.49 15.43 8.90
C GLU A 158 3.31 15.74 10.15
N ALA A 159 3.61 17.02 10.39
CA ALA A 159 4.28 17.49 11.61
C ALA A 159 3.49 17.23 12.91
N SER A 160 2.21 16.81 12.83
CA SER A 160 1.41 16.44 14.00
C SER A 160 1.46 14.96 14.33
N LEU A 161 2.08 14.13 13.49
CA LEU A 161 2.27 12.71 13.78
C LEU A 161 3.18 12.54 14.99
N THR A 162 2.73 11.78 15.98
CA THR A 162 3.53 11.49 17.18
C THR A 162 4.70 10.56 16.86
N TYR A 163 4.51 9.66 15.90
CA TYR A 163 5.53 8.72 15.44
C TYR A 163 5.59 8.73 13.93
N HIS A 164 6.81 8.77 13.39
CA HIS A 164 7.02 8.69 11.95
C HIS A 164 6.67 7.27 11.45
N PRO A 165 5.72 7.13 10.52
CA PRO A 165 5.36 5.87 9.90
C PRO A 165 6.53 5.27 9.10
N HIS A 166 6.41 3.99 8.79
CA HIS A 166 7.34 3.24 7.95
C HIS A 166 6.57 2.36 6.97
N GLY A 167 7.26 1.44 6.29
CA GLY A 167 6.72 0.67 5.18
C GLY A 167 7.21 1.18 3.83
N ILE A 168 6.99 0.41 2.76
CA ILE A 168 7.50 0.72 1.41
C ILE A 168 7.17 2.16 1.00
N ILE A 169 5.91 2.57 1.13
CA ILE A 169 5.47 3.95 0.86
C ILE A 169 5.31 4.77 2.14
N GLY A 170 5.01 4.14 3.28
CA GLY A 170 4.75 4.83 4.53
C GLY A 170 5.96 5.59 5.08
N GLN A 171 7.18 5.13 4.80
CA GLN A 171 8.39 5.83 5.24
C GLN A 171 8.59 7.19 4.57
N SER A 172 7.85 7.53 3.52
CA SER A 172 7.91 8.87 2.92
C SER A 172 7.15 9.93 3.69
N TYR A 173 6.50 9.58 4.81
CA TYR A 173 5.80 10.51 5.70
C TYR A 173 6.62 10.75 6.98
N ASP A 174 7.89 11.07 6.83
CA ASP A 174 8.88 11.14 7.90
C ASP A 174 9.27 12.57 8.30
N GLY A 175 8.62 13.58 7.74
CA GLY A 175 8.76 15.00 8.11
C GLY A 175 10.05 15.67 7.66
N ASP A 176 10.79 15.05 6.74
CA ASP A 176 12.07 15.58 6.24
C ASP A 176 11.93 16.54 5.04
N ASP A 177 10.75 16.56 4.41
CA ASP A 177 10.47 17.25 3.14
C ASP A 177 11.46 16.88 2.01
N ILE A 178 11.97 15.65 1.99
CA ILE A 178 12.89 15.14 0.97
C ILE A 178 12.21 14.03 0.16
N ALA A 179 12.04 14.29 -1.13
CA ALA A 179 11.67 13.28 -2.11
C ALA A 179 12.90 12.47 -2.51
N VAL A 180 12.78 11.14 -2.50
CA VAL A 180 13.83 10.23 -2.93
C VAL A 180 13.32 9.32 -4.04
N SER A 181 13.86 9.48 -5.25
CA SER A 181 13.56 8.58 -6.37
C SER A 181 14.49 7.37 -6.34
N GLY A 182 13.90 6.19 -6.29
CA GLY A 182 14.60 4.92 -6.34
C GLY A 182 14.76 4.40 -7.75
N LYS A 183 15.19 3.15 -7.84
CA LYS A 183 15.31 2.43 -9.10
C LYS A 183 13.94 2.30 -9.78
N GLN A 184 13.92 2.55 -11.08
CA GLN A 184 12.78 2.31 -11.98
C GLN A 184 13.22 1.35 -13.08
N ASP A 185 12.31 0.52 -13.56
CA ASP A 185 12.58 -0.35 -14.69
C ASP A 185 12.58 0.46 -15.99
N VAL A 186 13.44 0.05 -16.94
CA VAL A 186 13.56 0.73 -18.22
C VAL A 186 12.71 -0.02 -19.25
N TYR A 187 11.66 0.64 -19.74
CA TYR A 187 10.78 0.12 -20.77
C TYR A 187 11.28 0.59 -22.15
N THR A 188 12.37 -0.02 -22.64
CA THR A 188 12.90 0.30 -23.97
C THR A 188 12.03 -0.33 -25.06
N ARG A 189 11.49 0.47 -25.98
CA ARG A 189 10.63 0.03 -27.11
C ARG A 189 11.31 -0.82 -28.20
N ASN A 190 12.56 -1.25 -27.98
CA ASN A 190 13.42 -1.82 -29.03
C ASN A 190 13.63 -3.34 -28.92
N GLY A 191 12.90 -4.04 -28.05
CA GLY A 191 13.02 -5.48 -27.84
C GLY A 191 11.68 -6.20 -27.76
N PRO A 192 11.63 -7.53 -27.98
CA PRO A 192 10.37 -8.27 -27.95
C PRO A 192 9.83 -8.49 -26.52
N GLU A 193 10.69 -8.41 -25.51
CA GLU A 193 10.35 -8.75 -24.12
C GLU A 193 11.05 -7.82 -23.11
N ILE A 194 10.32 -7.46 -22.05
CA ILE A 194 10.78 -6.67 -20.91
C ILE A 194 10.61 -7.51 -19.65
N VAL A 195 11.65 -7.59 -18.81
CA VAL A 195 11.58 -8.21 -17.49
C VAL A 195 11.82 -7.13 -16.45
N THR A 196 10.80 -6.82 -15.64
CA THR A 196 10.93 -5.83 -14.57
C THR A 196 11.76 -6.42 -13.41
N THR A 197 12.51 -5.61 -12.67
CA THR A 197 13.40 -6.09 -11.61
C THR A 197 13.48 -5.14 -10.42
N ALA A 198 13.02 -3.90 -10.54
CA ALA A 198 13.13 -2.91 -9.49
C ALA A 198 12.28 -3.29 -8.25
N LEU A 199 12.84 -3.00 -7.09
CA LEU A 199 12.31 -3.30 -5.76
C LEU A 199 12.39 -2.05 -4.86
N ALA A 200 12.22 -0.88 -5.46
CA ALA A 200 12.35 0.44 -4.86
C ALA A 200 13.73 0.73 -4.23
N GLU A 201 14.78 0.08 -4.73
CA GLU A 201 16.14 0.24 -4.23
C GLU A 201 16.58 1.71 -4.32
N GLY A 202 17.24 2.19 -3.27
CA GLY A 202 17.71 3.57 -3.16
C GLY A 202 16.68 4.57 -2.66
N SER A 203 15.38 4.27 -2.69
CA SER A 203 14.32 5.11 -2.09
C SER A 203 13.79 4.60 -0.75
N ILE A 204 14.11 3.36 -0.38
CA ILE A 204 13.67 2.73 0.87
C ILE A 204 14.85 2.41 1.77
N GLU A 205 14.65 2.45 3.09
CA GLU A 205 15.63 1.92 4.04
C GLU A 205 15.74 0.40 3.97
N GLY A 206 16.96 -0.12 3.99
CA GLY A 206 17.18 -1.56 3.87
C GLY A 206 16.85 -2.07 2.46
N VAL A 207 16.29 -3.27 2.38
CA VAL A 207 15.92 -3.92 1.10
C VAL A 207 14.47 -4.41 1.14
N ALA A 208 13.85 -4.63 -0.03
CA ALA A 208 12.45 -5.08 -0.10
C ALA A 208 12.13 -6.33 0.74
N ALA A 209 13.11 -7.23 0.96
CA ALA A 209 12.93 -8.40 1.82
C ALA A 209 12.69 -8.03 3.29
N ASP A 210 13.22 -6.91 3.78
CA ASP A 210 13.01 -6.43 5.16
C ASP A 210 11.56 -6.01 5.43
N TYR A 211 10.79 -5.76 4.37
CA TYR A 211 9.38 -5.37 4.41
C TYR A 211 8.42 -6.54 4.21
N ARG A 212 8.93 -7.76 4.00
CA ARG A 212 8.06 -8.94 3.89
C ARG A 212 7.43 -9.25 5.24
N VAL A 213 6.14 -9.59 5.22
CA VAL A 213 5.39 -9.98 6.41
C VAL A 213 4.93 -11.43 6.31
N ALA A 214 4.75 -12.08 7.47
CA ALA A 214 4.48 -13.51 7.53
C ALA A 214 3.09 -13.89 6.99
N HIS A 215 2.09 -13.04 7.19
CA HIS A 215 0.71 -13.26 6.72
C HIS A 215 -0.03 -11.92 6.54
N LYS A 216 -1.23 -11.97 5.96
CA LYS A 216 -2.03 -10.78 5.58
C LYS A 216 -2.21 -9.72 6.68
N PHE A 217 -2.33 -10.14 7.93
CA PHE A 217 -2.53 -9.26 9.10
C PHE A 217 -1.32 -9.19 10.03
N ALA A 218 -0.15 -9.65 9.59
CA ALA A 218 1.06 -9.55 10.38
C ALA A 218 1.50 -8.07 10.47
N THR A 219 1.80 -7.63 11.68
CA THR A 219 2.26 -6.28 11.99
C THR A 219 3.75 -6.24 12.29
N ALA A 220 4.36 -7.39 12.56
CA ALA A 220 5.78 -7.52 12.83
C ALA A 220 6.60 -7.62 11.53
N PHE A 221 7.57 -6.72 11.38
CA PHE A 221 8.65 -6.74 10.40
C PHE A 221 9.77 -5.80 10.89
N ARG A 222 10.91 -5.77 10.18
CA ARG A 222 12.13 -5.08 10.63
C ARG A 222 11.92 -3.62 11.04
N PHE A 223 11.09 -2.89 10.31
CA PHE A 223 10.86 -1.46 10.52
C PHE A 223 9.45 -1.14 11.05
N SER A 224 8.75 -2.13 11.63
CA SER A 224 7.39 -1.92 12.11
C SER A 224 7.28 -0.74 13.06
N ARG A 225 6.17 0.00 12.93
CA ARG A 225 5.74 1.10 13.80
C ARG A 225 4.40 0.82 14.46
N PHE A 226 3.82 -0.35 14.22
CA PHE A 226 2.51 -0.71 14.75
C PHE A 226 2.56 -0.92 16.26
N ALA A 227 1.61 -0.34 16.99
CA ALA A 227 1.53 -0.49 18.44
C ALA A 227 0.79 -1.78 18.82
N GLU A 228 1.40 -2.57 19.71
CA GLU A 228 0.73 -3.69 20.37
C GLU A 228 0.34 -3.23 21.79
N ASP A 229 -0.93 -3.42 22.15
CA ASP A 229 -1.49 -2.99 23.46
C ASP A 229 -1.21 -1.52 23.81
N GLY A 230 -1.31 -0.64 22.82
CA GLY A 230 -1.06 0.79 22.97
C GLY A 230 0.42 1.16 23.13
N LYS A 231 1.34 0.19 22.98
CA LYS A 231 2.78 0.39 23.07
C LYS A 231 3.40 0.12 21.70
N VAL A 232 3.98 1.15 21.10
CA VAL A 232 4.96 0.94 20.02
C VAL A 232 6.19 0.29 20.66
N ALA A 233 6.71 -0.78 20.08
CA ALA A 233 7.91 -1.44 20.59
C ALA A 233 9.01 -0.40 20.84
N ALA A 234 9.68 -0.45 21.99
CA ALA A 234 10.62 0.60 22.43
C ALA A 234 11.72 0.91 21.39
N GLY A 235 12.16 -0.09 20.61
CA GLY A 235 13.10 0.09 19.51
C GLY A 235 12.51 0.70 18.23
N ALA A 236 11.21 0.56 17.99
CA ALA A 236 10.49 1.19 16.87
C ALA A 236 10.13 2.65 17.17
N ALA A 237 9.77 2.95 18.43
CA ALA A 237 9.50 4.32 18.90
C ALA A 237 10.77 5.19 18.92
N ALA A 238 11.93 4.60 19.20
CA ALA A 238 13.23 5.28 19.22
C ALA A 238 13.88 5.40 17.83
N ALA A 239 13.36 4.74 16.80
CA ALA A 239 14.02 4.64 15.50
C ALA A 239 13.97 5.93 14.65
N GLY A 240 13.29 6.98 15.14
CA GLY A 240 13.21 8.28 14.46
C GLY A 240 12.54 8.22 13.09
N PRO A 241 12.58 9.36 12.35
CA PRO A 241 12.37 9.39 10.89
C PRO A 241 13.24 8.36 10.17
N ARG A 242 12.93 8.06 8.89
CA ARG A 242 13.83 7.24 8.08
C ARG A 242 15.20 7.94 7.98
N ASP A 243 16.27 7.16 7.90
CA ASP A 243 17.61 7.69 7.70
C ASP A 243 17.88 7.97 6.23
N VAL A 244 17.54 9.18 5.81
CA VAL A 244 17.74 9.68 4.44
C VAL A 244 19.19 9.59 4.00
N SER A 245 20.17 9.62 4.93
CA SER A 245 21.58 9.51 4.58
C SER A 245 21.94 8.13 4.02
N LYS A 246 21.18 7.09 4.40
CA LYS A 246 21.33 5.71 3.88
C LYS A 246 20.69 5.49 2.52
N LEU A 247 19.83 6.42 2.07
CA LEU A 247 19.15 6.32 0.79
C LEU A 247 20.08 6.77 -0.35
N THR A 248 20.23 5.94 -1.37
CA THR A 248 21.14 6.19 -2.51
C THR A 248 20.45 6.76 -3.74
N GLY A 249 19.12 6.86 -3.72
CA GLY A 249 18.31 7.42 -4.79
C GLY A 249 18.51 8.92 -4.97
N GLN A 250 17.98 9.46 -6.07
CA GLN A 250 18.04 10.90 -6.35
C GLN A 250 17.19 11.65 -5.33
N LYS A 251 17.80 12.64 -4.66
CA LYS A 251 17.16 13.46 -3.62
C LYS A 251 16.80 14.83 -4.18
N VAL A 252 15.58 15.27 -3.91
CA VAL A 252 15.14 16.64 -4.18
C VAL A 252 14.30 17.11 -2.99
N HIS A 253 14.40 18.40 -2.65
CA HIS A 253 13.47 18.98 -1.69
C HIS A 253 12.05 18.92 -2.26
N ALA A 254 11.09 18.60 -1.41
CA ALA A 254 9.67 18.65 -1.76
C ALA A 254 9.34 20.06 -2.27
N GLY A 255 8.75 20.15 -3.47
CA GLY A 255 8.27 21.44 -3.99
C GLY A 255 7.12 21.96 -3.11
N ALA A 256 6.82 23.27 -3.17
CA ALA A 256 5.73 23.90 -2.39
C ALA A 256 4.33 23.27 -2.60
N ALA A 257 4.15 22.42 -3.63
CA ALA A 257 2.93 21.63 -3.87
C ALA A 257 2.90 20.27 -3.13
N GLY A 258 3.98 19.88 -2.44
CA GLY A 258 4.17 18.58 -1.79
C GLY A 258 3.68 18.50 -0.33
N ALA A 259 3.35 19.62 0.30
CA ALA A 259 2.93 19.68 1.71
C ALA A 259 1.57 19.00 2.02
N ALA A 260 0.90 18.46 1.00
CA ALA A 260 -0.34 17.66 1.12
C ALA A 260 -0.24 16.34 0.33
N GLY A 261 0.97 15.85 0.11
CA GLY A 261 1.29 14.79 -0.85
C GLY A 261 0.78 13.40 -0.44
N GLY A 262 -0.03 12.81 -1.32
CA GLY A 262 -0.44 11.42 -1.19
C GLY A 262 0.62 10.48 -1.76
N ALA A 263 0.91 9.39 -1.06
CA ALA A 263 1.70 8.29 -1.61
C ALA A 263 0.77 7.30 -2.31
N GLY A 264 1.26 6.58 -3.31
CA GLY A 264 0.47 5.61 -4.06
C GLY A 264 1.30 4.58 -4.78
N ALA A 265 0.61 3.56 -5.28
CA ALA A 265 1.18 2.49 -6.08
C ALA A 265 0.19 2.08 -7.16
N GLU A 266 0.66 1.99 -8.42
CA GLU A 266 -0.15 1.70 -9.62
C GLU A 266 0.52 0.63 -10.51
#